data_AF-A0A484CY09-F1
#
_entry.id   AF-A0A484CY09-F1
#
_cell.length_a   1.000
_cell.length_b   1.000
_cell.length_c   1.000
_cell.angle_alpha   90.00
_cell.angle_beta   90.00
_cell.angle_gamma   90.00
#
_symmetry.space_group_name_H-M   'P 1'
#
loop_
_entity.id
_entity.type
_entity.pdbx_description
1 polymer ?
#
loop_
_entity_poly.entity_id
_entity_poly.type
_entity_poly.pdbx_seq_one_letter_code
_entity_poly.pdbx_strand_id
1 'polypeptide(L)'
;MNLSLTAVATGIARSVGGTDTLSLLRSAQDQDCLQGPHQRSPVLFGVDSVSGCTLRLEDAANCSLVSQLLLDVLRGPKQAQYVASFGNSPLDYPLDWVPIKNNFNPGEAQICSLPLSLHLEIEWTKYGSLVNPQAQIVSIKEVIQTNTTSLDMLSGGSSILSVRSSVAFVPVSAAALPGSRATPTINARLPFDFFFPFV
;
A
#
# COMPACT_ATOMS: atom_id res chain seq x y z
N MET A 1 37.32 -2.41 12.14
CA MET A 1 37.15 -3.01 10.79
C MET A 1 35.66 -3.04 10.50
N ASN A 2 35.28 -2.39 9.40
CA ASN A 2 33.90 -2.12 8.98
C ASN A 2 33.10 -3.42 8.80
N LEU A 3 31.99 -3.56 9.54
CA LEU A 3 30.87 -4.40 9.11
C LEU A 3 29.99 -3.53 8.22
N SER A 4 30.33 -3.49 6.93
CA SER A 4 29.42 -3.02 5.89
C SER A 4 28.27 -4.01 5.78
N LEU A 5 27.23 -3.81 6.58
CA LEU A 5 25.91 -4.37 6.32
C LEU A 5 25.39 -3.72 5.04
N THR A 6 25.71 -4.29 3.89
CA THR A 6 24.92 -4.10 2.68
C THR A 6 23.56 -4.70 2.98
N ALA A 7 22.66 -3.87 3.51
CA ALA A 7 21.24 -4.19 3.58
C ALA A 7 20.79 -4.42 2.14
N VAL A 8 20.64 -5.69 1.75
CA VAL A 8 19.90 -6.04 0.54
C VAL A 8 18.54 -5.42 0.75
N ALA A 9 18.15 -4.47 -0.12
CA ALA A 9 16.85 -3.83 -0.04
C ALA A 9 15.77 -4.89 -0.33
N THR A 10 15.35 -5.59 0.71
CA THR A 10 14.29 -6.60 0.67
C THR A 10 12.96 -5.87 0.64
N GLY A 11 12.08 -6.28 -0.29
CA GLY A 11 10.73 -5.73 -0.37
C GLY A 11 9.91 -6.00 0.89
N ILE A 12 8.82 -5.27 1.06
CA ILE A 12 7.90 -5.46 2.19
C ILE A 12 7.36 -6.89 2.17
N ALA A 13 7.57 -7.67 3.25
CA ALA A 13 7.08 -9.05 3.34
C ALA A 13 5.55 -9.12 3.37
N ARG A 14 4.98 -10.18 2.79
CA ARG A 14 3.52 -10.40 2.70
C ARG A 14 3.11 -11.79 3.20
N SER A 15 1.92 -11.85 3.80
CA SER A 15 1.27 -13.06 4.35
C SER A 15 2.07 -13.81 5.43
N VAL A 16 1.34 -14.42 6.36
CA VAL A 16 1.92 -15.40 7.30
C VAL A 16 2.35 -16.64 6.51
N GLY A 17 3.64 -17.03 6.55
CA GLY A 17 4.11 -18.33 6.06
C GLY A 17 4.93 -18.37 4.76
N GLY A 18 5.39 -17.23 4.19
CA GLY A 18 6.20 -17.23 2.96
C GLY A 18 7.27 -16.14 2.89
N THR A 19 8.22 -16.30 1.96
CA THR A 19 9.27 -15.30 1.65
C THR A 19 8.86 -14.31 0.56
N ASP A 20 7.59 -14.33 0.15
CA ASP A 20 7.08 -13.46 -0.91
C ASP A 20 7.03 -12.01 -0.41
N THR A 21 7.24 -11.06 -1.33
CA THR A 21 7.18 -9.62 -1.04
C THR A 21 6.00 -8.96 -1.76
N LEU A 22 5.44 -7.91 -1.15
CA LEU A 22 4.52 -6.99 -1.81
C LEU A 22 5.17 -6.46 -3.09
N SER A 23 4.42 -6.42 -4.20
CA SER A 23 4.96 -6.04 -5.50
C SER A 23 3.96 -5.26 -6.34
N LEU A 24 4.50 -4.38 -7.18
CA LEU A 24 3.76 -3.63 -8.18
C LEU A 24 4.03 -4.17 -9.57
N LEU A 25 3.10 -3.92 -10.49
CA LEU A 25 3.33 -4.13 -11.92
C LEU A 25 4.62 -3.40 -12.33
N ARG A 26 5.48 -4.03 -13.13
CA ARG A 26 6.62 -3.35 -13.75
C ARG A 26 6.29 -3.03 -15.20
N SER A 27 6.66 -1.85 -15.67
CA SER A 27 6.56 -1.52 -17.09
C SER A 27 7.50 -2.41 -17.92
N ALA A 28 6.93 -3.09 -18.91
CA ALA A 28 7.66 -3.91 -19.89
C ALA A 28 7.95 -3.09 -21.16
N GLN A 29 8.77 -3.63 -22.08
CA GLN A 29 9.16 -2.93 -23.31
C GLN A 29 8.02 -2.75 -24.31
N ASP A 30 7.20 -3.78 -24.44
CA ASP A 30 5.96 -3.82 -25.25
C ASP A 30 4.85 -2.95 -24.67
N GLN A 31 4.89 -2.70 -23.35
CA GLN A 31 3.92 -1.90 -22.61
C GLN A 31 2.47 -2.35 -22.83
N ASP A 32 2.20 -3.62 -23.14
CA ASP A 32 0.84 -4.12 -23.35
C ASP A 32 0.33 -4.84 -22.10
N CYS A 33 -0.82 -4.40 -21.57
CA CYS A 33 -1.46 -5.02 -20.41
C CYS A 33 -2.09 -6.39 -20.72
N LEU A 34 -2.28 -6.74 -21.99
CA LEU A 34 -2.87 -8.01 -22.41
C LEU A 34 -1.81 -9.06 -22.74
N GLN A 35 -0.53 -8.67 -22.89
CA GLN A 35 0.57 -9.58 -23.19
C GLN A 35 1.32 -9.98 -21.92
N GLY A 36 1.08 -11.21 -21.47
CA GLY A 36 1.79 -11.83 -20.36
C GLY A 36 3.04 -12.60 -20.81
N PRO A 37 3.97 -12.95 -19.88
CA PRO A 37 3.89 -12.75 -18.43
C PRO A 37 4.34 -11.35 -17.97
N HIS A 38 3.57 -10.73 -17.08
CA HIS A 38 3.93 -9.42 -16.52
C HIS A 38 5.00 -9.54 -15.44
N GLN A 39 6.09 -8.79 -15.61
CA GLN A 39 7.10 -8.63 -14.58
C GLN A 39 6.58 -7.75 -13.45
N ARG A 40 7.09 -7.98 -12.23
CA ARG A 40 6.75 -7.19 -11.05
C ARG A 40 8.00 -6.74 -10.33
N SER A 41 7.92 -5.57 -9.70
CA SER A 41 8.98 -5.05 -8.83
C SER A 41 8.55 -5.12 -7.37
N PRO A 42 9.43 -5.54 -6.44
CA PRO A 42 9.13 -5.47 -5.02
C PRO A 42 8.90 -4.02 -4.59
N VAL A 43 7.94 -3.81 -3.68
CA VAL A 43 7.76 -2.52 -3.03
C VAL A 43 8.84 -2.37 -1.97
N LEU A 44 9.71 -1.39 -2.18
CA LEU A 44 10.79 -1.06 -1.24
C LEU A 44 10.30 0.00 -0.26
N PHE A 45 10.53 -0.23 1.04
CA PHE A 45 10.08 0.69 2.07
C PHE A 45 10.66 2.10 1.88
N GLY A 46 9.80 3.13 1.92
CA GLY A 46 10.20 4.52 1.79
C GLY A 46 10.52 4.97 0.37
N VAL A 47 10.25 4.14 -0.64
CA VAL A 47 10.47 4.46 -2.06
C VAL A 47 9.13 4.56 -2.77
N ASP A 48 8.69 5.80 -3.01
CA ASP A 48 7.54 6.06 -3.88
C ASP A 48 7.87 5.60 -5.29
N SER A 49 6.93 4.92 -5.95
CA SER A 49 7.13 4.46 -7.32
C SER A 49 5.84 4.42 -8.12
N VAL A 50 5.99 4.58 -9.42
CA VAL A 50 4.93 4.60 -10.41
C VAL A 50 5.40 3.80 -11.62
N SER A 51 4.51 2.97 -12.12
CA SER A 51 4.71 2.13 -13.30
C SER A 51 3.36 1.94 -14.01
N GLY A 52 3.39 1.24 -15.14
CA GLY A 52 2.18 0.98 -15.88
C GLY A 52 2.39 0.23 -17.18
N CYS A 53 1.28 -0.05 -17.84
CA CYS A 53 1.18 -0.58 -19.19
C CYS A 53 0.06 0.17 -19.91
N THR A 54 -0.12 -0.14 -21.17
CA THR A 54 -1.17 0.39 -22.04
C THR A 54 -2.11 -0.73 -22.42
N LEU A 55 -3.38 -0.41 -22.52
CA LEU A 55 -4.43 -1.32 -22.96
C LEU A 55 -4.89 -0.88 -24.33
N ARG A 56 -4.86 -1.82 -25.28
CA ARG A 56 -5.39 -1.66 -26.63
C ARG A 56 -6.28 -2.86 -26.95
N LEU A 57 -7.52 -2.61 -27.33
CA LEU A 57 -8.48 -3.66 -27.68
C LEU A 57 -8.67 -3.67 -29.20
N GLU A 58 -8.20 -4.73 -29.85
CA GLU A 58 -8.31 -4.86 -31.31
C GLU A 58 -9.72 -5.30 -31.73
N ASP A 59 -10.30 -6.26 -31.02
CA ASP A 59 -11.64 -6.80 -31.27
C ASP A 59 -12.65 -6.44 -30.16
N ALA A 60 -13.94 -6.62 -30.46
CA ALA A 60 -15.01 -6.52 -29.47
C ALA A 60 -14.79 -7.54 -28.34
N ALA A 61 -14.26 -7.07 -27.21
CA ALA A 61 -13.92 -7.90 -26.07
C ALA A 61 -15.01 -7.87 -24.99
N ASN A 62 -15.16 -8.97 -24.25
CA ASN A 62 -16.08 -9.02 -23.12
C ASN A 62 -15.54 -8.16 -21.95
N CYS A 63 -16.32 -7.15 -21.52
CA CYS A 63 -15.90 -6.25 -20.44
C CYS A 63 -15.50 -6.95 -19.16
N SER A 64 -16.33 -7.90 -18.74
CA SER A 64 -16.10 -8.57 -17.46
C SER A 64 -14.77 -9.31 -17.49
N LEU A 65 -14.46 -9.92 -18.63
CA LEU A 65 -13.18 -10.59 -18.86
C LEU A 65 -12.00 -9.61 -18.85
N VAL A 66 -12.09 -8.51 -19.60
CA VAL A 66 -11.03 -7.48 -19.64
C VAL A 66 -10.84 -6.85 -18.26
N SER A 67 -11.93 -6.57 -17.55
CA SER A 67 -11.91 -5.98 -16.21
C SER A 67 -11.23 -6.91 -15.20
N GLN A 68 -11.55 -8.20 -15.20
CA GLN A 68 -10.90 -9.20 -14.34
C GLN A 68 -9.42 -9.36 -14.71
N LEU A 69 -9.09 -9.44 -16.00
CA LEU A 69 -7.71 -9.53 -16.46
C LEU A 69 -6.88 -8.34 -15.98
N LEU A 70 -7.38 -7.11 -16.17
CA LEU A 70 -6.69 -5.90 -15.71
C LEU A 70 -6.53 -5.89 -14.18
N LEU A 71 -7.52 -6.37 -13.44
CA LEU A 71 -7.44 -6.48 -11.99
C LEU A 71 -6.34 -7.46 -11.56
N ASP A 72 -6.23 -8.60 -12.24
CA ASP A 72 -5.19 -9.60 -12.02
C ASP A 72 -3.80 -9.06 -12.39
N VAL A 73 -3.69 -8.28 -13.48
CA VAL A 73 -2.45 -7.59 -13.87
C VAL A 73 -2.04 -6.57 -12.81
N LEU A 74 -2.98 -5.77 -12.32
CA LEU A 74 -2.72 -4.75 -11.30
C LEU A 74 -2.31 -5.37 -9.95
N ARG A 75 -3.06 -6.36 -9.45
CA ARG A 75 -2.80 -7.02 -8.15
C ARG A 75 -1.67 -8.03 -8.19
N GLY A 76 -1.45 -8.65 -9.35
CA GLY A 76 -0.49 -9.72 -9.54
C GLY A 76 -0.96 -11.06 -8.97
N PRO A 77 -0.17 -12.13 -9.22
CA PRO A 77 -0.48 -13.47 -8.74
C PRO A 77 -0.43 -13.52 -7.21
N LYS A 78 -1.35 -14.29 -6.62
CA LYS A 78 -1.60 -14.38 -5.17
C LYS A 78 -1.85 -12.99 -4.60
N GLN A 79 -3.09 -12.51 -4.46
CA GLN A 79 -3.31 -11.20 -3.84
C GLN A 79 -2.78 -11.15 -2.39
N ALA A 80 -2.02 -10.12 -2.02
CA ALA A 80 -1.56 -9.93 -0.64
C ALA A 80 -2.74 -9.46 0.23
N GLN A 81 -2.94 -10.11 1.37
CA GLN A 81 -3.97 -9.70 2.35
C GLN A 81 -3.36 -8.98 3.55
N TYR A 82 -2.12 -9.31 3.89
CA TYR A 82 -1.39 -8.76 5.02
C TYR A 82 0.06 -8.46 4.64
N VAL A 83 0.62 -7.42 5.25
CA VAL A 83 2.03 -7.04 5.17
C VAL A 83 2.64 -6.98 6.56
N ALA A 84 3.94 -7.23 6.66
CA ALA A 84 4.66 -7.06 7.93
C ALA A 84 4.69 -5.58 8.34
N SER A 85 4.43 -5.30 9.62
CA SER A 85 4.53 -3.94 10.17
C SER A 85 5.99 -3.50 10.34
N PHE A 86 6.90 -4.44 10.62
CA PHE A 86 8.34 -4.22 10.73
C PHE A 86 9.11 -5.09 9.72
N GLY A 87 10.35 -4.70 9.41
CA GLY A 87 11.21 -5.48 8.51
C GLY A 87 11.61 -6.87 9.03
N ASN A 88 11.45 -7.10 10.33
CA ASN A 88 11.81 -8.34 11.04
C ASN A 88 10.61 -8.97 11.77
N SER A 89 9.37 -8.69 11.34
CA SER A 89 8.17 -9.27 11.96
C SER A 89 8.19 -10.81 11.90
N PRO A 90 7.97 -11.51 13.03
CA PRO A 90 7.89 -12.96 13.06
C PRO A 90 6.63 -13.48 12.33
N LEU A 91 6.74 -14.65 11.71
CA LEU A 91 5.59 -15.31 11.07
C LEU A 91 4.54 -15.76 12.10
N ASP A 92 4.97 -16.14 13.30
CA ASP A 92 4.14 -16.68 14.38
C ASP A 92 3.52 -15.59 15.28
N TYR A 93 3.66 -14.31 14.92
CA TYR A 93 3.14 -13.19 15.71
C TYR A 93 2.10 -12.37 14.91
N PRO A 94 0.79 -12.73 14.98
CA PRO A 94 -0.26 -12.12 14.17
C PRO A 94 -0.44 -10.61 14.33
N LEU A 95 -0.09 -10.06 15.50
CA LEU A 95 -0.24 -8.64 15.80
C LEU A 95 0.71 -7.73 15.01
N ASP A 96 1.79 -8.30 14.46
CA ASP A 96 2.74 -7.57 13.62
C ASP A 96 2.28 -7.49 12.15
N TRP A 97 1.17 -8.14 11.78
CA TRP A 97 0.68 -8.19 10.40
C TRP A 97 -0.44 -7.17 10.17
N VAL A 98 -0.20 -6.24 9.24
CA VAL A 98 -1.12 -5.17 8.89
C VAL A 98 -1.99 -5.61 7.71
N PRO A 99 -3.34 -5.62 7.84
CA PRO A 99 -4.22 -5.97 6.73
C PRO A 99 -4.21 -4.88 5.64
N ILE A 100 -4.24 -5.30 4.37
CA ILE A 100 -4.44 -4.41 3.23
C ILE A 100 -5.93 -4.06 3.13
N LYS A 101 -6.27 -2.80 3.42
CA LYS A 101 -7.64 -2.31 3.29
C LYS A 101 -7.96 -2.08 1.82
N ASN A 102 -9.03 -2.70 1.33
CA ASN A 102 -9.54 -2.49 -0.03
C ASN A 102 -11.03 -2.18 0.03
N ASN A 103 -11.46 -1.16 -0.71
CA ASN A 103 -12.87 -0.76 -0.85
C ASN A 103 -13.41 -0.97 -2.28
N PHE A 104 -12.62 -1.62 -3.15
CA PHE A 104 -13.02 -1.91 -4.51
C PHE A 104 -14.09 -3.00 -4.54
N ASN A 105 -15.28 -2.61 -5.00
CA ASN A 105 -16.37 -3.52 -5.33
C ASN A 105 -16.52 -3.51 -6.86
N PRO A 106 -16.31 -4.63 -7.57
CA PRO A 106 -16.66 -4.72 -8.97
C PRO A 106 -18.19 -4.57 -9.07
N GLY A 107 -18.67 -3.39 -9.45
CA GLY A 107 -20.09 -3.05 -9.44
C GLY A 107 -20.98 -4.01 -10.24
N GLU A 108 -22.29 -3.93 -9.98
CA GLU A 108 -23.31 -4.71 -10.70
C GLU A 108 -23.21 -4.53 -12.22
N ALA A 109 -23.30 -5.65 -12.92
CA ALA A 109 -22.80 -5.92 -14.27
C ALA A 109 -23.48 -5.17 -15.45
N GLN A 110 -24.11 -4.01 -15.22
CA GLN A 110 -24.87 -3.30 -16.26
C GLN A 110 -24.02 -2.33 -17.10
N ILE A 111 -22.93 -1.76 -16.55
CA ILE A 111 -22.07 -0.78 -17.23
C ILE A 111 -20.62 -1.23 -17.11
N CYS A 112 -19.92 -1.31 -18.25
CA CYS A 112 -18.53 -1.75 -18.29
C CYS A 112 -17.63 -0.84 -17.44
N SER A 113 -17.02 -1.38 -16.38
CA SER A 113 -16.12 -0.65 -15.48
C SER A 113 -14.73 -1.28 -15.50
N LEU A 114 -13.78 -0.61 -16.16
CA LEU A 114 -12.41 -1.09 -16.31
C LEU A 114 -11.50 -0.53 -15.20
N PRO A 115 -10.77 -1.35 -14.43
CA PRO A 115 -9.79 -0.88 -13.47
C PRO A 115 -8.55 -0.40 -14.21
N LEU A 116 -8.32 0.91 -14.19
CA LEU A 116 -7.21 1.55 -14.89
C LEU A 116 -6.06 1.90 -13.95
N SER A 117 -6.27 1.86 -12.64
CA SER A 117 -5.16 2.06 -11.72
C SER A 117 -5.28 1.27 -10.43
N LEU A 118 -4.11 0.95 -9.86
CA LEU A 118 -3.95 0.49 -8.50
C LEU A 118 -2.93 1.40 -7.80
N HIS A 119 -3.36 2.02 -6.71
CA HIS A 119 -2.51 2.82 -5.85
C HIS A 119 -2.45 2.20 -4.46
N LEU A 120 -1.24 1.95 -3.96
CA LEU A 120 -0.99 1.54 -2.58
C LEU A 120 -0.57 2.76 -1.77
N GLU A 121 -1.41 3.18 -0.85
CA GLU A 121 -1.09 4.22 0.12
C GLU A 121 -0.62 3.54 1.40
N ILE A 122 0.66 3.76 1.77
CA ILE A 122 1.30 3.13 2.92
C ILE A 122 1.59 4.20 3.96
N GLU A 123 0.82 4.18 5.03
CA GLU A 123 1.01 5.03 6.20
C GLU A 123 2.05 4.42 7.13
N TRP A 124 3.05 5.19 7.52
CA TRP A 124 4.15 4.71 8.35
C TRP A 124 4.62 5.72 9.39
N THR A 125 5.29 5.22 10.42
CA THR A 125 5.83 6.02 11.51
C THR A 125 7.17 5.47 11.99
N LYS A 126 7.91 6.30 12.75
CA LYS A 126 9.06 5.85 13.55
C LYS A 126 8.56 5.42 14.93
N TYR A 127 8.77 4.16 15.29
CA TYR A 127 8.36 3.56 16.57
C TYR A 127 9.57 3.16 17.41
N GLY A 128 9.47 3.30 18.73
CA GLY A 128 10.52 2.90 19.69
C GLY A 128 11.31 4.07 20.26
N SER A 129 12.56 3.80 20.64
CA SER A 129 13.41 4.78 21.33
C SER A 129 13.78 5.96 20.44
N LEU A 130 14.01 7.14 21.03
CA LEU A 130 14.46 8.33 20.30
C LEU A 130 15.82 8.13 19.61
N VAL A 131 16.71 7.35 20.24
CA VAL A 131 18.08 7.11 19.76
C VAL A 131 18.16 6.09 18.63
N ASN A 132 17.21 5.16 18.58
CA ASN A 132 17.16 4.12 17.55
C ASN A 132 15.69 3.72 17.27
N PRO A 133 14.92 4.59 16.61
CA PRO A 133 13.56 4.27 16.23
C PRO A 133 13.55 3.37 15.00
N GLN A 134 12.61 2.45 14.95
CA GLN A 134 12.38 1.56 13.80
C GLN A 134 11.22 2.08 12.96
N ALA A 135 11.29 1.86 11.65
CA ALA A 135 10.16 2.15 10.77
C ALA A 135 9.06 1.10 10.97
N GLN A 136 7.83 1.57 11.15
CA GLN A 136 6.64 0.75 11.33
C GLN A 136 5.57 1.16 10.32
N ILE A 137 5.04 0.20 9.57
CA ILE A 137 3.82 0.39 8.78
C ILE A 137 2.62 0.37 9.71
N VAL A 138 1.81 1.42 9.68
CA VAL A 138 0.62 1.60 10.52
C VAL A 138 -0.64 1.16 9.79
N SER A 139 -0.73 1.47 8.50
CA SER A 139 -1.88 1.15 7.67
C SER A 139 -1.44 1.08 6.21
N ILE A 140 -2.11 0.23 5.44
CA ILE A 140 -1.95 0.14 4.00
C ILE A 140 -3.34 0.07 3.35
N LYS A 141 -3.53 0.87 2.31
CA LYS A 141 -4.79 0.96 1.58
C LYS A 141 -4.56 0.75 0.09
N GLU A 142 -5.34 -0.14 -0.50
CA GLU A 142 -5.45 -0.33 -1.95
C GLU A 142 -6.58 0.58 -2.48
N VAL A 143 -6.24 1.43 -3.44
CA VAL A 143 -7.18 2.31 -4.14
C VAL A 143 -7.18 1.94 -5.62
N ILE A 144 -8.30 1.40 -6.10
CA ILE A 144 -8.51 1.08 -7.51
C ILE A 144 -9.39 2.15 -8.13
N GLN A 145 -8.90 2.79 -9.19
CA GLN A 145 -9.73 3.71 -9.99
C GLN A 145 -10.26 2.98 -11.21
N THR A 146 -11.57 3.12 -11.42
CA THR A 146 -12.25 2.57 -12.59
C THR A 146 -12.69 3.68 -13.53
N ASN A 147 -12.83 3.33 -14.80
CA ASN A 147 -13.48 4.16 -15.78
C ASN A 147 -14.67 3.41 -16.38
N THR A 148 -15.83 4.07 -16.38
CA THR A 148 -17.05 3.58 -17.03
C THR A 148 -17.07 4.07 -18.47
N THR A 149 -16.38 3.36 -19.35
CA THR A 149 -16.34 3.66 -20.80
C THR A 149 -17.05 2.56 -21.56
N SER A 150 -17.74 2.93 -22.65
CA SER A 150 -18.26 1.92 -23.57
C SER A 150 -17.09 1.21 -24.24
N LEU A 151 -17.07 -0.12 -24.15
CA LEU A 151 -16.09 -0.95 -24.87
C LEU A 151 -16.16 -0.75 -26.37
N ASP A 152 -17.32 -0.38 -26.90
CA ASP A 152 -17.49 -0.15 -28.34
C ASP A 152 -16.65 1.04 -28.80
N MET A 153 -16.38 2.00 -27.91
CA MET A 153 -15.44 3.11 -28.17
C MET A 153 -13.98 2.69 -28.04
N LEU A 154 -13.71 1.60 -27.31
CA LEU A 154 -12.36 1.11 -27.08
C LEU A 154 -11.91 0.06 -28.11
N SER A 155 -12.88 -0.67 -28.67
CA SER A 155 -12.70 -1.74 -29.65
C SER A 155 -12.37 -1.18 -31.03
N GLY A 156 -11.58 -1.91 -31.82
CA GLY A 156 -11.11 -1.46 -33.15
C GLY A 156 -9.70 -0.83 -33.14
N GLY A 157 -8.95 -0.94 -32.05
CA GLY A 157 -7.52 -0.67 -31.98
C GLY A 157 -7.10 0.80 -32.12
N SER A 158 -8.03 1.75 -32.17
CA SER A 158 -7.75 3.19 -32.30
C SER A 158 -7.56 3.89 -30.96
N SER A 159 -8.16 3.35 -29.89
CA SER A 159 -8.04 3.88 -28.53
C SER A 159 -6.92 3.17 -27.75
N ILE A 160 -6.18 3.95 -26.95
CA ILE A 160 -5.16 3.43 -26.04
C ILE A 160 -5.45 3.99 -24.66
N LEU A 161 -5.58 3.12 -23.65
CA LEU A 161 -5.77 3.52 -22.26
C LEU A 161 -4.51 3.24 -21.45
N SER A 162 -4.11 4.18 -20.60
CA SER A 162 -3.01 3.96 -19.66
C SER A 162 -3.50 3.25 -18.42
N VAL A 163 -2.87 2.12 -18.08
CA VAL A 163 -3.09 1.39 -16.84
C VAL A 163 -1.90 1.63 -15.91
N ARG A 164 -2.16 2.11 -14.69
CA ARG A 164 -1.12 2.60 -13.77
C ARG A 164 -1.07 1.79 -12.48
N SER A 165 0.13 1.46 -12.03
CA SER A 165 0.39 0.92 -10.70
C SER A 165 1.28 1.89 -9.93
N SER A 166 1.02 2.11 -8.65
CA SER A 166 1.82 3.06 -7.86
C SER A 166 1.78 2.77 -6.37
N VAL A 167 2.78 3.28 -5.66
CA VAL A 167 2.87 3.28 -4.20
C VAL A 167 3.34 4.64 -3.71
N ALA A 168 2.77 5.09 -2.60
CA ALA A 168 3.22 6.26 -1.86
C ALA A 168 3.38 5.94 -0.37
N PHE A 169 4.45 6.45 0.24
CA PHE A 169 4.73 6.33 1.66
C PHE A 169 4.41 7.64 2.40
N VAL A 170 3.37 7.61 3.23
CA VAL A 170 2.87 8.78 3.96
C VAL A 170 3.31 8.70 5.43
N PRO A 171 4.17 9.61 5.92
CA PRO A 171 4.52 9.65 7.33
C PRO A 171 3.33 10.20 8.16
N VAL A 172 2.88 9.45 9.16
CA VAL A 172 1.73 9.84 10.02
C VAL A 172 2.13 10.49 11.34
N SER A 173 3.42 10.68 11.59
CA SER A 173 3.93 11.32 12.79
C SER A 173 5.01 12.35 12.46
N ALA A 174 5.08 13.39 13.29
CA ALA A 174 6.20 14.31 13.29
C ALA A 174 7.46 13.61 13.82
N ALA A 175 8.63 14.11 13.43
CA ALA A 175 9.89 13.64 13.98
C ALA A 175 9.89 13.83 15.51
N ALA A 176 10.24 12.77 16.24
CA ALA A 176 10.42 12.85 17.68
C ALA A 176 11.60 13.77 17.99
N LEU A 177 11.39 14.74 18.89
CA LEU A 177 12.42 15.66 19.35
C LEU A 177 12.87 15.28 20.76
N PRO A 178 14.17 15.41 21.09
CA PRO A 178 14.64 15.25 22.46
C PRO A 178 14.06 16.34 23.35
N GLY A 179 13.62 15.96 24.54
CA GLY A 179 13.16 16.88 25.56
C GLY A 179 11.89 16.39 26.26
N SER A 180 11.76 16.75 27.53
CA SER A 180 10.48 16.61 28.24
C SER A 180 9.55 17.73 27.80
N ARG A 181 8.26 17.41 27.59
CA ARG A 181 7.25 18.48 27.50
C ARG A 181 7.30 19.30 28.78
N ALA A 182 7.08 20.61 28.67
CA ALA A 182 7.02 21.49 29.82
C ALA A 182 6.01 20.94 30.84
N THR A 183 6.40 20.91 32.12
CA THR A 183 5.49 20.53 33.20
C THR A 183 4.24 21.41 33.13
N PRO A 184 3.03 20.84 33.03
CA PRO A 184 1.82 21.64 32.91
C PRO A 184 1.63 22.49 34.16
N THR A 185 1.21 23.74 33.99
CA THR A 185 0.83 24.60 35.11
C THR A 185 -0.50 24.12 35.66
N ILE A 186 -0.50 23.48 36.83
CA ILE A 186 -1.71 23.04 37.51
C ILE A 186 -2.32 24.24 38.24
N ASN A 187 -3.35 24.86 37.66
CA ASN A 187 -4.18 25.86 38.35
C ASN A 187 -5.29 25.16 39.16
N ALA A 188 -4.91 24.46 40.23
CA ALA A 188 -5.85 23.87 41.17
C ALA A 188 -6.04 24.81 42.38
N ARG A 189 -7.30 25.11 42.71
CA ARG A 189 -7.67 25.70 44.00
C ARG A 189 -8.31 24.62 44.85
N LEU A 190 -7.70 24.29 45.99
CA LEU A 190 -8.31 23.37 46.93
C LEU A 190 -9.36 24.11 47.78
N PRO A 191 -10.53 23.49 48.04
CA PRO A 191 -11.43 23.94 49.08
C PRO A 191 -10.71 24.04 50.43
N PHE A 192 -11.19 24.94 51.31
CA PHE A 192 -10.55 25.23 52.60
C PHE A 192 -10.52 24.01 53.54
N ASP A 193 -11.43 23.07 53.34
CA ASP A 193 -11.68 21.87 54.14
C ASP A 193 -11.11 20.59 53.51
N PHE A 194 -10.32 20.69 52.42
CA PHE A 194 -9.76 19.53 51.72
C PHE A 194 -8.95 18.58 52.62
N PHE A 195 -8.44 19.09 53.74
CA PHE A 195 -7.56 18.38 54.67
C PHE A 195 -8.16 18.17 56.07
N PHE A 196 -9.47 18.38 56.27
CA PHE A 196 -10.08 18.35 57.60
C PHE A 196 -11.04 17.18 57.86
N PRO A 197 -10.91 16.47 59.00
CA PRO A 197 -9.70 16.28 59.81
C PRO A 197 -8.90 15.05 59.32
N PHE A 198 -7.57 15.18 59.26
CA PHE A 198 -6.70 14.01 59.22
C PHE A 198 -6.64 13.37 60.62
N VAL A 199 -6.94 12.07 60.71
CA VAL A 199 -6.73 11.21 61.89
C VAL A 199 -5.35 10.56 61.86
#